data_AF-A0ABD4KTI9-F1
#
_entry.id   AF-A0ABD4KTI9-F1
#
_cell.length_a   1.000
_cell.length_b   1.000
_cell.length_c   1.000
_cell.angle_alpha   90.00
_cell.angle_beta   90.00
_cell.angle_gamma   90.00
#
_symmetry.space_group_name_H-M   'P 1'
#
loop_
_entity.id
_entity.type
_entity.pdbx_description
1 polymer ?
#
loop_
_entity_poly.entity_id
_entity_poly.type
_entity_poly.pdbx_seq_one_letter_code
_entity_poly.pdbx_strand_id
1 'polypeptide(L)'
;ERSLIPFGLHHIWNVPFFYQAGECVNGAGQTVNGIMTCFLTADDASRAAGNGFGQLAGGYLFQMFGLPAAAFAIAHSAKPENRAKIMGIMASAALTSFLTGITEPIEFSFLFIAPVLYAIHAVLAGLAYVLTNAL
;
A
#
# COMPACT_ATOMS: atom_id res chain seq x y z
N GLU A 1 -8.15 4.32 3.22
CA GLU A 1 -7.09 3.79 4.11
C GLU A 1 -6.03 4.87 4.40
N ARG A 2 -5.28 5.40 3.41
CA ARG A 2 -4.28 6.48 3.62
C ARG A 2 -4.77 7.67 4.46
N SER A 3 -5.96 8.21 4.19
CA SER A 3 -6.52 9.34 4.96
C SER A 3 -6.68 9.08 6.47
N LEU A 4 -6.64 7.82 6.93
CA LEU A 4 -6.78 7.41 8.33
C LEU A 4 -5.42 7.24 9.04
N ILE A 5 -4.31 7.28 8.31
CA ILE A 5 -2.95 7.18 8.85
C ILE A 5 -2.62 8.26 9.90
N PRO A 6 -2.94 9.56 9.70
CA PRO A 6 -2.64 10.59 10.71
C PRO A 6 -3.21 10.29 12.10
N PHE A 7 -4.27 9.48 12.16
CA PHE A 7 -5.01 9.17 13.38
C PHE A 7 -4.76 7.75 13.89
N GLY A 8 -3.93 6.95 13.20
CA GLY A 8 -3.75 5.52 13.50
C GLY A 8 -5.00 4.65 13.27
N LEU A 9 -6.10 5.24 12.78
CA LEU A 9 -7.39 4.55 12.59
C LEU A 9 -7.37 3.57 11.41
N HIS A 10 -6.33 3.61 10.58
CA HIS A 10 -6.15 2.71 9.45
C HIS A 10 -6.04 1.24 9.90
N HIS A 11 -5.55 0.93 11.10
CA HIS A 11 -5.55 -0.44 11.62
C HIS A 11 -6.98 -0.97 11.87
N ILE A 12 -7.86 -0.15 12.44
CA ILE A 12 -9.28 -0.49 12.66
C ILE A 12 -9.97 -0.67 11.31
N TRP A 13 -9.65 0.19 10.33
CA TRP A 13 -10.15 0.06 8.97
C TRP A 13 -9.66 -1.23 8.31
N ASN A 14 -8.39 -1.61 8.43
CA ASN A 14 -7.80 -2.73 7.69
C ASN A 14 -8.32 -4.11 8.13
N VAL A 15 -8.56 -4.31 9.43
CA VAL A 15 -8.96 -5.62 9.99
C VAL A 15 -10.23 -6.19 9.33
N PRO A 16 -11.35 -5.44 9.22
CA PRO A 16 -12.51 -5.91 8.47
C PRO A 16 -12.20 -6.29 7.02
N PHE A 17 -11.38 -5.53 6.30
CA PHE A 17 -11.05 -5.87 4.90
C PHE A 17 -10.20 -7.13 4.80
N PHE A 18 -9.23 -7.31 5.69
CA PHE A 18 -8.35 -8.46 5.69
C PHE A 18 -9.07 -9.76 5.99
N TYR A 19 -10.05 -9.75 6.90
CA TYR A 19 -10.62 -10.97 7.47
C TYR A 19 -12.13 -11.16 7.27
N GLN A 20 -12.87 -10.15 6.82
CA GLN A 20 -14.33 -10.20 6.73
C GLN A 20 -14.91 -9.70 5.41
N ALA A 21 -14.30 -8.69 4.78
CA ALA A 21 -14.84 -8.13 3.55
C ALA A 21 -14.66 -9.10 2.39
N GLY A 22 -15.74 -9.29 1.62
CA GLY A 22 -15.79 -10.11 0.41
C GLY A 22 -15.65 -11.60 0.66
N GLU A 23 -16.11 -12.36 -0.34
CA GLU A 23 -16.18 -13.82 -0.32
C GLU A 23 -15.42 -14.40 -1.51
N CYS A 24 -14.81 -15.57 -1.30
CA CYS A 24 -14.24 -16.39 -2.36
C CYS A 24 -14.37 -17.87 -2.00
N VAL A 25 -14.12 -18.74 -2.97
CA VAL A 25 -14.17 -20.20 -2.81
C VAL A 25 -12.75 -20.76 -2.87
N ASN A 26 -12.33 -21.51 -1.85
CA ASN A 26 -11.03 -22.16 -1.83
C ASN A 26 -11.00 -23.42 -2.72
N GLY A 27 -9.82 -24.03 -2.91
CA GLY A 27 -9.67 -25.25 -3.72
C GLY A 27 -10.48 -26.47 -3.25
N ALA A 28 -11.03 -26.45 -2.02
CA ALA A 28 -11.93 -27.48 -1.49
C ALA A 28 -13.42 -27.17 -1.73
N GLY A 29 -13.75 -26.07 -2.41
CA GLY A 29 -15.13 -25.65 -2.68
C GLY A 29 -15.81 -24.95 -1.50
N GLN A 30 -15.06 -24.54 -0.47
CA GLN A 30 -15.62 -23.86 0.70
C GLN A 30 -15.58 -22.33 0.53
N THR A 31 -16.67 -21.66 0.89
CA THR A 31 -16.71 -20.19 0.97
C THR A 31 -15.90 -19.70 2.16
N VAL A 32 -14.97 -18.79 1.91
CA VAL A 32 -14.16 -18.10 2.92
C VAL A 32 -14.24 -16.59 2.73
N ASN A 33 -13.89 -15.83 3.77
CA ASN A 33 -14.06 -14.38 3.82
C ASN A 33 -12.73 -13.65 4.04
N GLY A 34 -12.66 -12.41 3.55
CA GLY A 34 -11.55 -11.50 3.77
C GLY A 34 -10.51 -11.52 2.65
N ILE A 35 -10.01 -10.33 2.28
CA ILE A 35 -9.12 -10.18 1.11
C ILE A 35 -7.79 -10.93 1.31
N MET A 36 -7.28 -10.98 2.55
CA MET A 36 -6.03 -11.70 2.84
C MET A 36 -6.24 -13.21 2.78
N THR A 37 -7.32 -13.71 3.41
CA THR A 37 -7.67 -15.13 3.38
C THR A 37 -7.89 -15.60 1.94
N CYS A 38 -8.61 -14.81 1.15
CA CYS A 38 -8.87 -15.12 -0.25
C CYS A 38 -7.60 -15.11 -1.10
N PHE A 39 -6.68 -14.17 -0.87
CA PHE A 39 -5.38 -14.18 -1.55
C PHE A 39 -4.58 -15.46 -1.25
N LEU A 40 -4.53 -15.87 0.02
CA LEU A 40 -3.72 -17.00 0.48
C LEU A 40 -4.29 -18.38 0.11
N THR A 41 -5.60 -18.46 -0.09
CA THR A 41 -6.31 -19.72 -0.41
C THR A 41 -6.62 -19.89 -1.89
N ALA A 42 -6.38 -18.86 -2.70
CA ALA A 42 -6.57 -18.91 -4.15
C ALA A 42 -5.49 -19.78 -4.83
N ASP A 43 -5.95 -20.59 -5.77
CA ASP A 43 -5.18 -21.40 -6.72
C ASP A 43 -5.60 -21.07 -8.17
N ASP A 44 -4.93 -21.67 -9.16
CA ASP A 44 -5.22 -21.39 -10.58
C ASP A 44 -6.66 -21.76 -10.97
N ALA A 45 -7.20 -22.85 -10.39
CA ALA A 45 -8.54 -23.33 -10.69
C ALA A 45 -9.62 -22.38 -10.12
N SER A 46 -9.48 -21.98 -8.86
CA SER A 46 -10.38 -21.03 -8.20
C SER A 46 -10.32 -19.65 -8.87
N ARG A 47 -9.14 -19.18 -9.31
CA ARG A 47 -9.01 -17.96 -10.11
C ARG A 47 -9.68 -18.06 -11.46
N ALA A 48 -9.48 -19.16 -12.19
CA ALA A 48 -10.14 -19.42 -13.46
C ALA A 48 -11.68 -19.54 -13.33
N ALA A 49 -12.16 -20.00 -12.18
CA ALA A 49 -13.59 -20.07 -11.84
C ALA A 49 -14.20 -18.70 -11.47
N GLY A 50 -13.44 -17.61 -11.55
CA GLY A 50 -13.92 -16.26 -11.28
C GLY A 50 -13.75 -15.79 -9.83
N ASN A 51 -12.94 -16.47 -9.00
CA ASN A 51 -12.49 -15.89 -7.74
C ASN A 51 -11.50 -14.75 -8.02
N GLY A 52 -12.05 -13.57 -8.31
CA GLY A 52 -11.30 -12.33 -8.47
C GLY A 52 -10.96 -11.67 -7.13
N PHE A 53 -11.62 -12.06 -6.04
CA PHE A 53 -11.40 -11.43 -4.74
C PHE A 53 -10.08 -11.87 -4.09
N GLY A 54 -9.39 -10.96 -3.39
CA GLY A 54 -8.06 -11.22 -2.82
C GLY A 54 -6.91 -10.50 -3.52
N GLN A 55 -7.16 -9.50 -4.37
CA GLN A 55 -6.09 -8.79 -5.05
C GLN A 55 -5.41 -7.77 -4.13
N LEU A 56 -4.16 -8.06 -3.77
CA LEU A 56 -3.34 -7.18 -2.91
C LEU A 56 -2.37 -6.29 -3.71
N ALA A 57 -2.25 -6.53 -5.02
CA ALA A 57 -1.23 -5.92 -5.87
C ALA A 57 -1.20 -4.40 -5.80
N GLY A 58 -2.37 -3.74 -5.85
CA GLY A 58 -2.45 -2.28 -5.76
C GLY A 58 -1.96 -1.71 -4.44
N GLY A 59 -2.13 -2.45 -3.35
CA GLY A 59 -1.57 -2.10 -2.04
C GLY A 59 -0.05 -2.17 -2.04
N TYR A 60 0.52 -3.25 -2.56
CA TYR A 60 1.98 -3.42 -2.60
C TYR A 60 2.66 -2.53 -3.64
N LEU A 61 2.00 -2.22 -4.76
CA LEU A 61 2.57 -1.45 -5.87
C LEU A 61 3.13 -0.10 -5.40
N PHE A 62 2.31 0.70 -4.70
CA PHE A 62 2.78 2.01 -4.25
C PHE A 62 3.74 1.90 -3.06
N GLN A 63 3.62 0.88 -2.21
CA GLN A 63 4.53 0.66 -1.07
C GLN A 63 5.95 0.30 -1.54
N MET A 64 6.04 -0.55 -2.57
CA MET A 64 7.31 -1.04 -3.10
C MET A 64 7.92 -0.10 -4.15
N PHE A 65 7.12 0.62 -4.93
CA PHE A 65 7.67 1.42 -6.03
C PHE A 65 7.33 2.90 -5.90
N GLY A 66 6.09 3.23 -5.56
CA GLY A 66 5.64 4.62 -5.45
C GLY A 66 6.36 5.40 -4.35
N LEU A 67 6.39 4.86 -3.13
CA LEU A 67 6.98 5.53 -1.97
C LEU A 67 8.51 5.56 -2.00
N PRO A 68 9.22 4.49 -2.44
CA PRO A 68 10.64 4.61 -2.72
C PRO A 68 10.95 5.70 -3.76
N ALA A 69 10.17 5.80 -4.84
CA ALA A 69 10.32 6.90 -5.80
C ALA A 69 10.07 8.28 -5.16
N ALA A 70 9.06 8.41 -4.30
CA ALA A 70 8.80 9.64 -3.55
C ALA A 70 9.97 9.99 -2.60
N ALA A 71 10.54 9.01 -1.91
CA ALA A 71 11.70 9.19 -1.05
C ALA A 71 12.92 9.69 -1.84
N PHE A 72 13.18 9.13 -3.02
CA PHE A 72 14.21 9.65 -3.93
C PHE A 72 13.90 11.07 -4.41
N ALA A 73 12.65 11.40 -4.72
CA ALA A 73 12.24 12.75 -5.13
C ALA A 73 12.44 13.78 -4.02
N ILE A 74 12.13 13.43 -2.77
CA ILE A 74 12.39 14.26 -1.58
C ILE A 74 13.89 14.50 -1.42
N ALA A 75 14.70 13.44 -1.50
CA ALA A 75 16.16 13.56 -1.40
C ALA A 75 16.77 14.40 -2.54
N HIS A 76 16.27 14.25 -3.77
CA HIS A 76 16.71 15.03 -4.91
C HIS A 76 16.38 16.53 -4.75
N SER A 77 15.20 16.83 -4.22
CA SER A 77 14.69 18.20 -4.02
C SER A 77 15.28 18.90 -2.79
N ALA A 78 16.01 18.17 -1.95
CA ALA A 78 16.72 18.73 -0.81
C ALA A 78 17.73 19.81 -1.23
N LYS A 79 17.90 20.84 -0.39
CA LYS A 79 18.96 21.84 -0.56
C LYS A 79 20.32 21.16 -0.70
N PRO A 80 21.22 21.63 -1.59
CA PRO A 80 22.49 20.96 -1.89
C PRO A 80 23.31 20.61 -0.64
N GLU A 81 23.37 21.51 0.33
CA GLU A 81 24.10 21.35 1.59
C GLU A 81 23.53 20.24 2.50
N ASN A 82 22.26 19.85 2.32
CA ASN A 82 21.58 18.81 3.10
C ASN A 82 21.34 17.51 2.32
N ARG A 83 21.59 17.50 1.00
CA ARG A 83 21.19 16.40 0.11
C ARG A 83 21.77 15.05 0.52
N ALA A 84 23.05 15.00 0.89
CA ALA A 84 23.68 13.74 1.33
C ALA A 84 23.02 13.17 2.59
N LYS A 85 22.72 14.03 3.58
CA LYS A 85 22.03 13.65 4.81
C LYS A 85 20.60 13.16 4.52
N ILE A 86 19.83 13.92 3.74
CA ILE A 86 18.45 13.57 3.41
C ILE A 86 18.41 12.28 2.59
N MET A 87 19.33 12.09 1.64
CA MET A 87 19.44 10.85 0.88
C MET A 87 19.62 9.62 1.78
N GLY A 88 20.48 9.69 2.80
CA GLY A 88 20.66 8.58 3.74
C GLY A 88 19.39 8.23 4.51
N ILE A 89 18.67 9.25 5.01
CA ILE A 89 17.41 9.07 5.74
C ILE A 89 16.35 8.47 4.82
N MET A 90 16.17 9.05 3.63
CA MET A 90 15.16 8.63 2.66
C MET A 90 15.46 7.25 2.08
N ALA A 91 16.72 6.90 1.85
CA ALA A 91 17.11 5.56 1.39
C ALA A 91 16.76 4.48 2.42
N SER A 92 17.02 4.73 3.71
CA SER A 92 16.62 3.80 4.78
C SER A 92 15.10 3.66 4.85
N ALA A 93 14.36 4.77 4.77
CA ALA A 93 12.90 4.75 4.79
C ALA A 93 12.32 4.03 3.56
N ALA A 94 12.90 4.24 2.38
CA ALA A 94 12.57 3.55 1.13
C ALA A 94 12.79 2.04 1.25
N LEU A 95 13.93 1.62 1.82
CA LEU A 95 14.22 0.21 2.02
C LEU A 95 13.23 -0.45 2.99
N THR A 96 12.87 0.23 4.08
CA THR A 96 11.82 -0.23 5.00
C THR A 96 10.49 -0.41 4.27
N SER A 97 10.02 0.62 3.55
CA SER A 97 8.78 0.55 2.78
C SER A 97 8.79 -0.57 1.75
N PHE A 98 9.92 -0.76 1.05
CA PHE A 98 10.06 -1.79 0.04
C PHE A 98 9.99 -3.22 0.62
N LEU A 99 10.68 -3.46 1.73
CA LEU A 99 10.81 -4.80 2.30
C LEU A 99 9.63 -5.21 3.18
N THR A 100 9.04 -4.26 3.92
CA THR A 100 8.04 -4.56 4.95
C THR A 100 6.66 -4.02 4.64
N GLY A 101 6.55 -3.08 3.69
CA GLY A 101 5.32 -2.34 3.44
C GLY A 101 5.01 -1.25 4.47
N ILE A 102 5.90 -0.99 5.43
CA ILE A 102 5.75 0.08 6.42
C ILE A 102 6.07 1.43 5.74
N THR A 103 5.06 2.28 5.60
CA THR A 103 5.09 3.50 4.78
C THR A 103 5.31 4.78 5.58
N GLU A 104 5.03 4.73 6.88
CA GLU A 104 5.00 5.85 7.80
C GLU A 104 6.30 6.66 7.84
N PRO A 105 7.52 6.06 7.80
CA PRO A 105 8.76 6.83 7.79
C PRO A 105 8.88 7.81 6.61
N ILE A 106 8.27 7.47 5.47
CA ILE A 106 8.25 8.34 4.28
C ILE A 106 7.05 9.28 4.36
N GLU A 107 5.85 8.75 4.62
CA GLU A 107 4.62 9.54 4.64
C GLU A 107 4.66 10.65 5.70
N PHE A 108 5.20 10.38 6.89
CA PHE A 108 5.30 11.38 7.96
C PHE A 108 6.24 12.53 7.63
N SER A 109 7.14 12.37 6.65
CA SER A 109 8.01 13.46 6.20
C SER A 109 7.26 14.58 5.46
N PHE A 110 6.08 14.28 4.90
CA PHE A 110 5.28 15.28 4.16
C PHE A 110 3.82 15.39 4.63
N LEU A 111 3.29 14.42 5.38
CA LEU A 111 1.92 14.36 5.88
C LEU A 111 1.42 15.66 6.50
N PHE A 112 2.20 16.21 7.43
CA PHE A 112 1.81 17.36 8.24
C PHE A 112 2.24 18.70 7.62
N ILE A 113 3.29 18.70 6.79
CA ILE A 113 3.86 19.93 6.22
C ILE A 113 3.28 20.27 4.84
N ALA A 114 2.78 19.27 4.11
CA ALA A 114 2.18 19.45 2.79
C ALA A 114 0.86 18.65 2.66
N PRO A 115 -0.23 19.07 3.33
CA PRO A 115 -1.49 18.33 3.35
C PRO A 115 -2.11 18.09 1.97
N VAL A 116 -1.96 19.06 1.05
CA VAL A 116 -2.44 18.93 -0.33
C VAL A 116 -1.67 17.83 -1.08
N LEU A 117 -0.35 17.75 -0.90
CA LEU A 117 0.47 16.69 -1.48
C LEU A 117 0.07 15.33 -0.91
N TYR A 118 -0.23 15.27 0.39
CA TYR A 118 -0.72 14.04 1.01
C TYR A 118 -2.09 13.60 0.48
N ALA A 119 -3.00 14.53 0.23
CA ALA A 119 -4.28 14.21 -0.41
C ALA A 119 -4.08 13.64 -1.83
N ILE A 120 -3.18 14.22 -2.62
CA ILE A 120 -2.81 13.69 -3.94
C ILE A 120 -2.24 12.27 -3.81
N HIS A 121 -1.30 12.06 -2.89
CA HIS A 121 -0.75 10.74 -2.58
C HIS A 121 -1.84 9.72 -2.22
N ALA A 122 -2.80 10.10 -1.37
CA ALA A 122 -3.91 9.23 -0.99
C ALA A 122 -4.79 8.84 -2.19
N VAL A 123 -5.04 9.77 -3.12
CA VAL A 123 -5.76 9.49 -4.38
C VAL A 123 -4.95 8.56 -5.28
N LEU A 124 -3.65 8.82 -5.46
CA LEU A 124 -2.77 7.97 -6.27
C LEU A 124 -2.67 6.55 -5.70
N ALA A 125 -2.58 6.39 -4.38
CA ALA A 125 -2.61 5.11 -3.72
C ALA A 125 -3.95 4.38 -3.98
N GLY A 126 -5.09 5.10 -3.90
CA GLY A 126 -6.39 4.54 -4.27
C GLY A 126 -6.48 4.10 -5.73
N LEU A 127 -5.92 4.90 -6.66
CA LEU A 127 -5.88 4.56 -8.07
C LEU A 127 -5.01 3.32 -8.36
N ALA A 128 -3.94 3.10 -7.59
CA ALA A 128 -3.15 1.87 -7.71
C ALA A 128 -4.02 0.62 -7.51
N TYR A 129 -4.90 0.61 -6.51
CA TYR A 129 -5.87 -0.47 -6.32
C TYR A 129 -6.83 -0.63 -7.51
N VAL A 130 -7.40 0.47 -8.00
CA VAL A 130 -8.34 0.42 -9.13
C VAL A 130 -7.67 -0.15 -10.38
N LEU A 131 -6.47 0.36 -10.71
CA LEU A 131 -5.75 -0.04 -11.92
C LEU A 131 -5.30 -1.50 -11.85
N THR A 132 -4.73 -1.96 -10.73
CA THR A 132 -4.27 -3.36 -10.63
C THR A 132 -5.41 -4.37 -10.57
N ASN A 133 -6.63 -3.94 -10.25
CA ASN A 133 -7.80 -4.80 -10.23
C ASN A 133 -8.58 -4.78 -11.55
N ALA A 134 -8.38 -3.74 -12.38
CA ALA A 134 -9.03 -3.59 -13.68
C ALA A 134 -8.20 -4.14 -14.85
N LEU A 135 -6.88 -4.29 -14.66
CA LEU A 135 -5.92 -4.87 -15.61
C LEU A 135 -5.66 -6.34 -15.28
#